data_AF-A0A1F3ST60-F1
#
_entry.id   AF-A0A1F3ST60-F1
#
_cell.length_a   1.000
_cell.length_b   1.000
_cell.length_c   1.000
_cell.angle_alpha   90.00
_cell.angle_beta   90.00
_cell.angle_gamma   90.00
#
_symmetry.space_group_name_H-M   'P 1'
#
loop_
_entity.id
_entity.type
_entity.pdbx_description
1 polymer ?
#
loop_
_entity_poly.entity_id
_entity_poly.type
_entity_poly.pdbx_seq_one_letter_code
_entity_poly.pdbx_strand_id
1 'polypeptide(L)'
;MLGFAGYGFFYLAPVQKIANPPENLDVPGYVYPPSYQEGGNGLVFNCNEKFWACVNSEAYFQCRDNMNWNAAHGRRHECYIANVYATELDCEAIQIYNTNTDVKTDFCNY
;
A
#
# COMPACT_ATOMS: atom_id res chain seq x y z
N MET A 1 -7.81 45.13 50.73
CA MET A 1 -6.66 44.34 50.23
C MET A 1 -7.06 42.88 50.24
N LEU A 2 -7.05 42.23 49.08
CA LEU A 2 -6.55 40.87 48.84
C LEU A 2 -6.92 40.53 47.39
N GLY A 3 -5.90 40.61 46.52
CA GLY A 3 -6.01 40.28 45.11
C GLY A 3 -5.92 38.77 44.92
N PHE A 4 -6.75 38.23 44.03
CA PHE A 4 -6.64 36.87 43.55
C PHE A 4 -5.73 36.87 42.32
N ALA A 5 -4.54 36.29 42.47
CA ALA A 5 -3.63 36.00 41.38
C ALA A 5 -4.26 34.93 40.47
N GLY A 6 -4.53 35.31 39.22
CA GLY A 6 -4.95 34.38 38.18
C GLY A 6 -3.78 33.51 37.75
N TYR A 7 -3.90 32.21 38.00
CA TYR A 7 -3.02 31.22 37.38
C TYR A 7 -3.62 30.84 36.02
N GLY A 8 -3.00 31.35 34.96
CA GLY A 8 -3.26 30.91 33.60
C GLY A 8 -2.80 29.47 33.44
N PHE A 9 -3.76 28.55 33.30
CA PHE A 9 -3.49 27.21 32.81
C PHE A 9 -3.11 27.32 31.32
N PHE A 10 -1.84 27.09 31.01
CA PHE A 10 -1.40 26.82 29.65
C PHE A 10 -2.11 25.54 29.18
N TYR A 11 -3.00 25.69 28.20
CA TYR A 11 -3.52 24.56 27.44
C TYR A 11 -2.35 23.95 26.67
N LEU A 12 -1.83 22.82 27.16
CA LEU A 12 -1.01 21.92 26.35
C LEU A 12 -1.97 21.30 25.32
N ALA A 13 -1.77 21.66 24.04
CA ALA A 13 -2.41 20.97 22.94
C ALA A 13 -2.09 19.46 23.02
N PRO A 14 -3.03 18.56 22.67
CA PRO A 14 -2.72 17.15 22.59
C PRO A 14 -1.64 16.94 21.52
N VAL A 15 -0.55 16.31 21.92
CA VAL A 15 0.45 15.74 21.00
C VAL A 15 -0.33 14.91 19.97
N GLN A 16 -0.25 15.30 18.70
CA GLN A 16 -0.85 14.52 17.63
C GLN A 16 -0.26 13.11 17.70
N LYS A 17 -1.13 12.12 17.95
CA LYS A 17 -0.82 10.71 17.72
C LYS A 17 -0.34 10.62 16.27
N ILE A 18 0.97 10.46 16.11
CA ILE A 18 1.54 9.98 14.86
C ILE A 18 0.80 8.67 14.57
N ALA A 19 0.21 8.58 13.37
CA ALA A 19 -0.58 7.44 12.94
C ALA A 19 0.17 6.14 13.28
N ASN A 20 -0.59 5.13 13.75
CA ASN A 20 -0.04 3.86 14.22
C ASN A 20 1.09 3.35 13.30
N PRO A 21 2.22 2.87 13.84
CA PRO A 21 3.25 2.23 13.02
C PRO A 21 2.62 1.09 12.22
N PRO A 22 3.11 0.78 11.00
CA PRO A 22 2.57 -0.31 10.20
C PRO A 22 2.66 -1.60 11.01
N GLU A 23 1.52 -2.25 11.19
CA GLU A 23 1.25 -3.42 12.05
C GLU A 23 2.16 -4.64 11.77
N ASN A 24 3.03 -4.56 10.76
CA ASN A 24 3.82 -5.67 10.21
C ASN A 24 5.33 -5.63 10.50
N LEU A 25 5.84 -4.63 11.23
CA LEU A 25 7.29 -4.50 11.46
C LEU A 25 7.92 -5.63 12.29
N ASP A 26 7.12 -6.36 13.08
CA ASP A 26 7.62 -7.34 14.04
C ASP A 26 7.32 -8.82 13.67
N VAL A 27 6.82 -9.11 12.46
CA VAL A 27 6.52 -10.49 12.06
C VAL A 27 7.74 -11.10 11.34
N PRO A 28 8.36 -12.16 11.90
CA PRO A 28 9.54 -12.77 11.30
C PRO A 28 9.25 -13.27 9.87
N GLY A 29 10.10 -12.90 8.93
CA GLY A 29 9.98 -13.31 7.53
C GLY A 29 8.84 -12.62 6.76
N TYR A 30 8.27 -11.54 7.31
CA TYR A 30 7.34 -10.69 6.57
C TYR A 30 7.98 -10.14 5.29
N VAL A 31 7.23 -10.13 4.21
CA VAL A 31 7.63 -9.55 2.93
C VAL A 31 6.81 -8.28 2.71
N TYR A 32 7.47 -7.13 2.57
CA TYR A 32 6.79 -5.87 2.28
C TYR A 32 6.24 -5.86 0.84
N PRO A 33 5.10 -5.20 0.59
CA PRO A 33 4.64 -4.92 -0.78
C PRO A 33 5.70 -4.09 -1.52
N PRO A 34 5.73 -4.14 -2.86
CA PRO A 34 6.76 -3.46 -3.64
C PRO A 34 6.60 -1.94 -3.61
N SER A 35 7.67 -1.25 -4.03
CA SER A 35 7.56 0.12 -4.54
C SER A 35 6.91 0.13 -5.92
N TYR A 36 6.13 1.15 -6.21
CA TYR A 36 5.47 1.36 -7.51
C TYR A 36 6.12 2.51 -8.31
N GLN A 37 7.35 2.88 -7.95
CA GLN A 37 8.08 4.00 -8.57
C GLN A 37 8.80 3.59 -9.87
N GLU A 38 9.23 2.33 -9.95
CA GLU A 38 10.03 1.82 -11.07
C GLU A 38 9.13 1.14 -12.10
N GLY A 39 8.98 1.80 -13.26
CA GLY A 39 8.17 1.33 -14.38
C GLY A 39 8.70 0.06 -15.05
N GLY A 40 7.81 -0.67 -15.72
CA GLY A 40 8.14 -1.90 -16.44
C GLY A 40 6.93 -2.57 -17.06
N ASN A 41 7.09 -3.80 -17.54
CA ASN A 41 6.04 -4.53 -18.26
C ASN A 41 5.16 -5.42 -17.36
N GLY A 42 5.35 -5.42 -16.04
CA GLY A 42 4.57 -6.22 -15.10
C GLY A 42 3.40 -5.42 -14.53
N LEU A 43 2.16 -5.86 -14.73
CA LEU A 43 0.99 -5.20 -14.17
C LEU A 43 0.65 -5.78 -12.79
N VAL A 44 0.59 -4.88 -11.81
CA VAL A 44 0.25 -5.15 -10.42
C VAL A 44 -0.86 -4.19 -9.98
N PHE A 45 -1.72 -4.65 -9.07
CA PHE A 45 -2.66 -3.80 -8.36
C PHE A 45 -2.18 -3.57 -6.92
N ASN A 46 -2.14 -2.30 -6.48
CA ASN A 46 -1.89 -1.95 -5.10
C ASN A 46 -3.20 -2.04 -4.31
N CYS A 47 -3.36 -3.04 -3.44
CA CYS A 47 -4.59 -3.22 -2.65
C CYS A 47 -4.71 -2.19 -1.52
N ASN A 48 -3.59 -1.64 -1.04
CA ASN A 48 -3.58 -0.65 0.04
C ASN A 48 -4.06 0.72 -0.46
N GLU A 49 -3.55 1.16 -1.61
CA GLU A 49 -3.84 2.49 -2.19
C GLU A 49 -4.84 2.44 -3.36
N LYS A 50 -5.24 1.24 -3.78
CA LYS A 50 -6.30 0.97 -4.78
C LYS A 50 -6.02 1.53 -6.17
N PHE A 51 -4.85 1.24 -6.73
CA PHE A 51 -4.51 1.62 -8.10
C PHE A 51 -3.78 0.51 -8.87
N TRP A 52 -3.88 0.57 -10.19
CA TRP A 52 -3.12 -0.27 -11.12
C TRP A 52 -1.77 0.39 -11.43
N ALA A 53 -0.70 -0.40 -11.46
CA ALA A 53 0.63 0.06 -11.82
C ALA A 53 1.41 -0.98 -12.62
N CYS A 54 2.07 -0.47 -13.65
CA CYS A 54 3.12 -1.14 -14.39
C CYS A 54 4.44 -0.99 -13.63
N VAL A 55 5.03 -2.13 -13.27
CA VAL A 55 6.23 -2.22 -12.45
C VAL A 55 7.28 -3.07 -13.12
N ASN A 56 8.53 -2.87 -12.72
CA ASN A 56 9.65 -3.69 -13.15
C ASN A 56 9.58 -5.13 -12.59
N SER A 57 10.50 -5.98 -13.07
CA SER A 57 10.54 -7.40 -12.68
C SER A 57 10.78 -7.63 -11.17
N GLU A 58 11.58 -6.77 -10.53
CA GLU A 58 11.88 -6.86 -9.11
C GLU A 58 10.63 -6.61 -8.27
N ALA A 59 9.95 -5.50 -8.52
CA ALA A 59 8.70 -5.14 -7.86
C ALA A 59 7.58 -6.16 -8.12
N TYR A 60 7.50 -6.70 -9.34
CA TYR A 60 6.54 -7.76 -9.68
C TYR A 60 6.77 -9.02 -8.82
N PHE A 61 8.02 -9.48 -8.72
CA PHE A 61 8.37 -10.64 -7.90
C PHE A 61 8.24 -10.39 -6.41
N GLN A 62 8.59 -9.20 -5.94
CA GLN A 62 8.34 -8.80 -4.56
C GLN A 62 6.83 -8.83 -4.24
N CYS A 63 5.96 -8.38 -5.15
CA CYS A 63 4.53 -8.49 -4.95
C CYS A 63 4.07 -9.95 -4.87
N ARG A 64 4.54 -10.81 -5.78
CA ARG A 64 4.23 -12.24 -5.74
C ARG A 64 4.62 -12.86 -4.39
N ASP A 65 5.79 -12.50 -3.87
CA ASP A 65 6.31 -13.07 -2.63
C ASP A 65 5.52 -12.53 -1.41
N ASN A 66 5.13 -11.26 -1.41
CA ASN A 66 4.19 -10.67 -0.45
C ASN A 66 2.82 -11.37 -0.50
N MET A 67 2.26 -11.60 -1.69
CA MET A 67 1.00 -12.32 -1.85
C MET A 67 1.06 -13.73 -1.30
N ASN A 68 2.13 -14.47 -1.61
CA ASN A 68 2.34 -15.83 -1.13
C ASN A 68 2.48 -15.87 0.39
N TRP A 69 3.24 -14.92 0.96
CA TRP A 69 3.39 -14.82 2.40
C TRP A 69 2.06 -14.50 3.08
N ASN A 70 1.30 -13.52 2.57
CA ASN A 70 -0.01 -13.15 3.11
C ASN A 70 -1.01 -14.30 3.05
N ALA A 71 -1.08 -15.01 1.91
CA ALA A 71 -1.93 -16.18 1.74
C ALA A 71 -1.57 -17.29 2.75
N ALA A 72 -0.28 -17.57 2.94
CA ALA A 72 0.19 -18.58 3.91
C ALA A 72 -0.13 -18.24 5.37
N HIS A 73 -0.33 -16.96 5.69
CA HIS A 73 -0.63 -16.47 7.03
C HIS A 73 -2.10 -16.05 7.22
N GLY A 74 -2.97 -16.34 6.26
CA GLY A 74 -4.39 -15.99 6.33
C GLY A 74 -4.64 -14.47 6.37
N ARG A 75 -3.73 -13.69 5.80
CA ARG A 75 -3.82 -12.23 5.71
C ARG A 75 -4.35 -11.81 4.35
N ARG A 76 -4.99 -10.64 4.32
CA ARG A 76 -5.45 -10.01 3.08
C ARG A 76 -4.26 -9.66 2.17
N HIS A 77 -4.52 -9.58 0.87
CA HIS A 77 -3.51 -9.16 -0.09
C HIS A 77 -3.21 -7.67 0.06
N GLU A 78 -1.93 -7.31 0.09
CA GLU A 78 -1.49 -5.91 0.07
C GLU A 78 -1.17 -5.42 -1.35
N CYS A 79 -0.88 -6.37 -2.24
CA CYS A 79 -0.75 -6.16 -3.68
C CYS A 79 -1.24 -7.42 -4.41
N TYR A 80 -1.51 -7.31 -5.71
CA TYR A 80 -1.95 -8.43 -6.55
C TYR A 80 -1.28 -8.40 -7.92
N ILE A 81 -0.58 -9.48 -8.30
CA ILE A 81 0.00 -9.63 -9.63
C ILE A 81 -1.10 -9.99 -10.65
N ALA A 82 -1.19 -9.24 -11.75
CA ALA A 82 -2.20 -9.50 -12.77
C ALA A 82 -1.61 -10.20 -14.00
N ASN A 83 -0.62 -9.59 -14.66
CA ASN A 83 0.00 -10.17 -15.85
C ASN A 83 1.37 -9.53 -16.16
N VAL A 84 2.13 -10.13 -17.08
CA VAL A 84 3.34 -9.53 -17.66
C VAL A 84 3.12 -9.36 -19.16
N TYR A 85 3.37 -8.16 -19.67
CA TYR A 85 3.16 -7.80 -21.07
C TYR A 85 4.46 -7.83 -21.88
N ALA A 86 4.35 -7.81 -23.20
CA ALA A 86 5.52 -7.87 -24.09
C ALA A 86 6.40 -6.61 -23.96
N THR A 87 5.77 -5.45 -23.80
CA THR A 87 6.44 -4.16 -23.63
C THR A 87 5.84 -3.37 -22.47
N GLU A 88 6.54 -2.33 -22.02
CA GLU A 88 6.03 -1.37 -21.04
C GLU A 88 4.79 -0.63 -21.59
N LEU A 89 4.82 -0.22 -22.86
CA LEU A 89 3.68 0.43 -23.53
C LEU A 89 2.42 -0.44 -23.55
N ASP A 90 2.57 -1.76 -23.74
CA ASP A 90 1.43 -2.69 -23.68
C ASP A 90 0.86 -2.77 -22.26
N CYS A 91 1.73 -2.75 -21.25
CA CYS A 91 1.29 -2.71 -19.85
C CYS A 91 0.53 -1.42 -19.57
N GLU A 92 1.07 -0.27 -19.96
CA GLU A 92 0.44 1.04 -19.74
C GLU A 92 -0.94 1.12 -20.37
N ALA A 93 -1.10 0.59 -21.58
CA ALA A 93 -2.40 0.53 -22.26
C ALA A 93 -3.44 -0.21 -21.41
N ILE A 94 -3.05 -1.32 -20.78
CA ILE A 94 -3.95 -2.08 -19.90
C ILE A 94 -4.12 -1.41 -18.53
N GLN A 95 -3.08 -0.78 -17.97
CA GLN A 95 -3.20 0.00 -16.74
C GLN A 95 -4.26 1.10 -16.90
N ILE A 96 -4.18 1.88 -17.99
CA ILE A 96 -5.14 2.93 -18.33
C ILE A 96 -6.54 2.34 -18.52
N TYR A 97 -6.65 1.24 -19.29
CA TYR A 97 -7.93 0.56 -19.49
C TYR A 97 -8.55 0.12 -18.15
N ASN A 98 -7.81 -0.58 -17.30
CA ASN A 98 -8.31 -1.07 -16.02
C ASN A 98 -8.70 0.06 -15.07
N THR A 99 -7.95 1.17 -15.09
CA THR A 99 -8.25 2.37 -14.31
C THR A 99 -9.54 3.04 -14.77
N ASN A 100 -9.77 3.11 -16.09
CA ASN A 100 -10.94 3.78 -16.66
C ASN A 100 -12.22 2.92 -16.63
N THR A 101 -12.09 1.60 -16.51
CA THR A 101 -13.22 0.66 -16.59
C THR A 101 -13.65 0.07 -15.26
N ASP A 102 -13.03 0.51 -14.15
CA ASP A 102 -13.33 0.04 -12.78
C ASP A 102 -13.39 -1.48 -12.69
N VAL A 103 -12.32 -2.13 -13.18
CA VAL A 103 -12.18 -3.58 -13.14
C VAL A 103 -12.31 -4.07 -11.69
N LYS A 104 -13.08 -5.14 -11.49
CA LYS A 104 -13.30 -5.70 -10.14
C LYS A 104 -12.00 -6.04 -9.44
N THR A 105 -11.88 -5.58 -8.18
CA THR A 105 -10.69 -5.77 -7.33
C THR A 105 -10.99 -6.66 -6.11
N ASP A 106 -11.98 -7.54 -6.24
CA ASP A 106 -12.41 -8.48 -5.18
C ASP A 106 -11.26 -9.39 -4.73
N PHE A 107 -10.24 -9.57 -5.57
CA PHE A 107 -9.02 -10.29 -5.25
C PHE A 107 -8.22 -9.67 -4.08
N CYS A 108 -8.45 -8.41 -3.70
CA CYS A 108 -7.81 -7.79 -2.55
C CYS A 108 -8.42 -8.23 -1.20
N ASN A 109 -9.57 -8.92 -1.21
CA ASN A 109 -10.28 -9.38 0.00
C ASN A 109 -10.42 -8.27 1.06
N TYR A 110 -11.00 -7.13 0.66
CA TYR A 110 -11.24 -5.98 1.54
C TYR A 110 -12.12 -6.30 2.76
#